data_AF-A0A6I4SXW2-F1
#
_entry.id   AF-A0A6I4SXW2-F1
#
_cell.length_a   1.000
_cell.length_b   1.000
_cell.length_c   1.000
_cell.angle_alpha   90.00
_cell.angle_beta   90.00
_cell.angle_gamma   90.00
#
_symmetry.space_group_name_H-M   'P 1'
#
loop_
_entity.id
_entity.type
_entity.pdbx_description
1 polymer ?
#
loop_
_entity_poly.entity_id
_entity_poly.type
_entity_poly.pdbx_seq_one_letter_code
_entity_poly.pdbx_strand_id
1 'polypeptide(L)'
;MTGFFKRLFEKRAPDQEEQVARSQERLEIDEFGHGLVSIPQLDFVGHQARSPNRRFRLIWADRTPDGLRGGNRESGHGSWSLLLDDRIVSSGKLERPQEGKVADNGTFILHDWMFGHGLHGRFVACDSQGQTLIAQQFSANLMSNGLSPDGRYAICQTANAPGSDDSCRYMLFDLEAGREIARWEVETGWAEGYKWDCDAGRVIICLKDGEQAIYDFAGAMVDREGWRRRRIAAGDLGVIKDVLSSQASLDREMRHDIAAGLRRAAREGEIWSQARAFRLLGELHETEGELEKAVKAYDDALRLDPKVGVARRVEKLRKETGQQEIKRGSGRQSRFEKQAERLGIGHDVIMLEKGTGKDWRLHTVHDWSLVEFAALEHYLEQGWSGAASEGGLILTLIKAASFPRLDPRHADTFVEAFYAQNVAFAQDKFTKDQLLASVSRATRSQIEDNWKIISASAGNTPAFYPNVRAEHVFGLFEALGSDRLVEIANVFAAAPYDLRSGWPDLTLWKGKSVRFVEVKAPSDSFHASQARLISKLLLPLGFDVGLGEVRPRS
;
A
#
# COMPACT_ATOMS: atom_id res chain seq x y z
N MET A 1 67.16 13.47 0.60
CA MET A 1 65.93 13.37 -0.23
C MET A 1 64.72 13.32 0.69
N THR A 2 64.34 14.43 1.33
CA THR A 2 63.36 14.44 2.43
C THR A 2 62.68 15.81 2.53
N GLY A 3 62.05 16.26 1.44
CA GLY A 3 61.35 17.55 1.42
C GLY A 3 60.14 17.63 0.47
N PHE A 4 60.07 16.75 -0.54
CA PHE A 4 59.02 16.83 -1.56
C PHE A 4 57.75 16.02 -1.21
N PHE A 5 57.90 14.86 -0.56
CA PHE A 5 56.76 13.97 -0.26
C PHE A 5 55.91 14.39 0.95
N LYS A 6 56.38 15.30 1.82
CA LYS A 6 55.60 15.74 3.00
C LYS A 6 54.55 16.81 2.65
N ARG A 7 54.70 17.56 1.56
CA ARG A 7 53.74 18.58 1.10
C ARG A 7 52.53 18.03 0.32
N LEU A 8 52.58 16.79 -0.14
CA LEU A 8 51.51 16.17 -0.94
C LEU A 8 50.43 15.48 -0.10
N PHE A 9 50.64 15.28 1.21
CA PHE A 9 49.73 14.50 2.07
C PHE A 9 49.28 15.21 3.35
N GLU A 10 49.60 16.49 3.55
CA GLU A 10 48.92 17.30 4.55
C GLU A 10 47.58 17.76 3.99
N LYS A 11 46.49 17.08 4.40
CA LYS A 11 45.14 17.65 4.31
C LYS A 11 45.17 18.98 5.05
N ARG A 12 45.13 20.10 4.31
CA ARG A 12 44.73 21.39 4.89
C ARG A 12 43.36 21.16 5.54
N ALA A 13 43.31 21.30 6.86
CA ALA A 13 42.03 21.58 7.51
C ALA A 13 41.49 22.87 6.88
N PRO A 14 40.21 22.94 6.48
CA PRO A 14 39.65 24.18 6.00
C PRO A 14 39.81 25.23 7.11
N ASP A 15 40.35 26.40 6.76
CA ASP A 15 40.54 27.51 7.69
C ASP A 15 39.17 27.86 8.29
N GLN A 16 39.07 27.91 9.63
CA GLN A 16 37.83 28.27 10.33
C GLN A 16 37.27 29.62 9.87
N GLU A 17 38.12 30.53 9.39
CA GLU A 17 37.71 31.82 8.82
C GLU A 17 36.96 31.68 7.47
N GLU A 18 37.29 30.69 6.64
CA GLU A 18 36.65 30.45 5.34
C GLU A 18 35.27 29.77 5.49
N GLN A 19 35.10 28.94 6.52
CA GLN A 19 33.79 28.36 6.91
C GLN A 19 32.85 29.41 7.53
N VAL A 20 33.39 30.36 8.29
CA VAL A 20 32.60 31.48 8.86
C VAL A 20 32.26 32.52 7.80
N ALA A 21 33.08 32.72 6.78
CA ALA A 21 32.75 33.60 5.66
C ALA A 21 31.61 33.02 4.78
N ARG A 22 31.61 31.71 4.52
CA ARG A 22 30.52 31.02 3.78
C ARG A 22 29.19 30.95 4.54
N SER A 23 29.18 31.05 5.86
CA SER A 23 27.92 31.02 6.65
C SER A 23 27.11 32.31 6.56
N GLN A 24 27.69 33.40 6.07
CA GLN A 24 27.01 34.69 5.94
C GLN A 24 26.43 34.97 4.55
N GLU A 25 26.78 34.19 3.52
CA GLU A 25 26.22 34.38 2.18
C GLU A 25 24.77 33.90 2.13
N ARG A 26 23.93 34.66 1.42
CA ARG A 26 22.56 34.26 1.16
C ARG A 26 22.58 33.18 0.09
N LEU A 27 21.93 32.05 0.37
CA LEU A 27 21.87 30.90 -0.53
C LEU A 27 20.80 31.11 -1.60
N GLU A 28 21.08 30.66 -2.81
CA GLU A 28 20.09 30.50 -3.87
C GLU A 28 19.43 29.13 -3.70
N ILE A 29 18.11 29.10 -3.67
CA ILE A 29 17.34 27.91 -3.34
C ILE A 29 16.33 27.65 -4.45
N ASP A 30 16.57 26.58 -5.19
CA ASP A 30 15.67 26.09 -6.21
C ASP A 30 14.67 25.13 -5.57
N GLU A 31 13.40 25.53 -5.48
CA GLU A 31 12.33 24.72 -4.89
C GLU A 31 11.67 23.81 -5.95
N PHE A 32 11.48 22.55 -5.59
CA PHE A 32 10.80 21.54 -6.40
C PHE A 32 9.52 21.04 -5.68
N GLY A 33 8.70 20.27 -6.40
CA GLY A 33 7.53 19.61 -5.80
C GLY A 33 7.90 18.70 -4.62
N HIS A 34 6.93 18.44 -3.73
CA HIS A 34 7.07 17.56 -2.55
C HIS A 34 8.11 18.03 -1.51
N GLY A 35 8.36 19.34 -1.43
CA GLY A 35 9.24 19.92 -0.42
C GLY A 35 10.71 19.57 -0.63
N LEU A 36 11.13 19.32 -1.87
CA LEU A 36 12.54 19.16 -2.25
C LEU A 36 13.16 20.50 -2.64
N VAL A 37 14.45 20.65 -2.39
CA VAL A 37 15.27 21.80 -2.82
C VAL A 37 16.60 21.37 -3.39
N SER A 38 17.15 22.20 -4.27
CA SER A 38 18.56 22.19 -4.61
C SER A 38 19.19 23.52 -4.19
N ILE A 39 20.39 23.45 -3.62
CA ILE A 39 21.19 24.60 -3.23
C ILE A 39 22.59 24.39 -3.83
N PRO A 40 22.86 24.94 -5.02
CA PRO A 40 24.11 24.72 -5.74
C PRO A 40 25.36 25.10 -4.94
N GLN A 41 25.28 26.17 -4.15
CA GLN A 41 26.38 26.64 -3.29
C GLN A 41 26.83 25.59 -2.26
N LEU A 42 25.94 24.66 -1.91
CA LEU A 42 26.18 23.61 -0.92
C LEU A 42 26.37 22.23 -1.56
N ASP A 43 26.28 22.11 -2.89
CA ASP A 43 26.11 20.83 -3.59
C ASP A 43 25.00 19.97 -2.94
N PHE A 44 23.90 20.64 -2.56
CA PHE A 44 22.85 20.04 -1.76
C PHE A 44 21.61 19.77 -2.59
N VAL A 45 21.07 18.56 -2.44
CA VAL A 45 19.71 18.20 -2.83
C VAL A 45 19.08 17.43 -1.68
N GLY A 46 17.94 17.90 -1.21
CA GLY A 46 17.28 17.33 -0.04
C GLY A 46 15.90 17.92 0.20
N HIS A 47 15.33 17.56 1.34
CA HIS A 47 14.02 18.04 1.76
C HIS A 47 14.12 19.33 2.56
N GLN A 48 13.00 20.02 2.68
CA GLN A 48 12.88 21.25 3.43
C GLN A 48 11.57 21.40 4.20
N ALA A 49 11.60 22.28 5.19
CA ALA A 49 10.43 22.84 5.85
C ALA A 49 10.62 24.34 6.07
N ARG A 50 9.54 25.12 5.97
CA ARG A 50 9.56 26.56 6.22
C ARG A 50 8.71 26.88 7.45
N SER A 51 9.19 27.84 8.23
CA SER A 51 8.44 28.42 9.32
C SER A 51 7.21 29.19 8.80
N PRO A 52 6.13 29.32 9.61
CA PRO A 52 4.96 30.12 9.26
C PRO A 52 5.28 31.55 8.78
N ASN A 53 6.21 32.25 9.43
CA ASN A 53 6.68 33.58 9.04
C ASN A 53 7.65 33.59 7.85
N ARG A 54 8.03 32.40 7.36
CA ARG A 54 8.89 32.14 6.20
C ARG A 54 10.34 32.62 6.33
N ARG A 55 10.77 33.06 7.51
CA ARG A 55 12.13 33.52 7.78
C ARG A 55 13.08 32.36 8.04
N PHE A 56 12.63 31.38 8.83
CA PHE A 56 13.38 30.15 9.04
C PHE A 56 13.05 29.09 7.99
N ARG A 57 14.08 28.40 7.53
CA ARG A 57 14.00 27.23 6.66
C ARG A 57 14.91 26.14 7.20
N LEU A 58 14.35 24.97 7.46
CA LEU A 58 15.11 23.77 7.80
C LEU A 58 15.31 22.97 6.52
N ILE A 59 16.53 22.54 6.24
CA ILE A 59 16.85 21.62 5.13
C ILE A 59 17.51 20.36 5.70
N TRP A 60 17.26 19.20 5.10
CA TRP A 60 17.90 17.94 5.48
C TRP A 60 18.02 16.96 4.32
N ALA A 61 18.97 16.03 4.42
CA ALA A 61 19.21 15.02 3.41
C ALA A 61 19.52 13.66 4.03
N ASP A 62 18.69 12.66 3.70
CA ASP A 62 18.91 11.24 4.05
C ASP A 62 19.92 10.57 3.09
N ARG A 63 21.11 11.16 2.99
CA ARG A 63 22.22 10.70 2.15
C ARG A 63 23.58 11.04 2.74
N THR A 64 24.59 10.30 2.34
CA THR A 64 25.98 10.53 2.72
C THR A 64 26.48 11.89 2.22
N PRO A 65 27.49 12.51 2.89
CA PRO A 65 28.01 13.81 2.50
C PRO A 65 28.62 13.84 1.08
N ASP A 66 29.15 12.70 0.60
CA ASP A 66 29.64 12.55 -0.77
C ASP A 66 28.52 12.36 -1.81
N GLY A 67 27.27 12.25 -1.37
CA GLY A 67 26.11 12.07 -2.23
C GLY A 67 25.94 10.71 -2.88
N LEU A 68 26.83 9.76 -2.63
CA LEU A 68 26.87 8.48 -3.34
C LEU A 68 25.83 7.48 -2.82
N ARG A 69 25.34 7.65 -1.59
CA ARG A 69 24.44 6.69 -0.94
C ARG A 69 23.33 7.41 -0.18
N GLY A 70 22.09 7.00 -0.41
CA GLY A 70 20.91 7.47 0.32
C GLY A 70 20.01 6.33 0.74
N GLY A 71 18.99 6.63 1.56
CA GLY A 71 18.02 5.63 2.02
C GLY A 71 18.61 4.63 3.04
N ASN A 72 18.04 3.43 3.11
CA ASN A 72 18.39 2.44 4.14
C ASN A 72 19.88 2.06 4.11
N ARG A 73 20.57 2.23 5.23
CA ARG A 73 22.02 2.03 5.36
C ARG A 73 22.43 1.80 6.82
N GLU A 74 23.63 1.27 6.99
CA GLU A 74 24.23 0.99 8.31
C GLU A 74 25.28 2.05 8.74
N SER A 75 25.65 2.95 7.85
CA SER A 75 26.66 3.98 8.12
C SER A 75 26.54 5.15 7.15
N GLY A 76 27.26 6.25 7.47
CA GLY A 76 27.28 7.47 6.67
C GLY A 76 26.09 8.39 7.01
N HIS A 77 26.32 9.33 7.92
CA HIS A 77 25.27 10.20 8.45
C HIS A 77 24.70 11.11 7.37
N GLY A 78 23.39 11.36 7.46
CA GLY A 78 22.75 12.47 6.78
C GLY A 78 23.11 13.82 7.42
N SER A 79 22.67 14.88 6.78
CA SER A 79 22.90 16.26 7.22
C SER A 79 21.60 17.02 7.37
N TRP A 80 21.64 18.05 8.21
CA TRP A 80 20.61 19.08 8.29
C TRP A 80 21.25 20.45 8.50
N SER A 81 20.56 21.50 8.05
CA SER A 81 20.92 22.89 8.30
C SER A 81 19.68 23.72 8.55
N LEU A 82 19.75 24.63 9.53
CA LEU A 82 18.76 25.67 9.74
C LEU A 82 19.26 26.95 9.08
N LEU A 83 18.38 27.58 8.32
CA LEU A 83 18.62 28.83 7.63
C LEU A 83 17.71 29.92 8.19
N LEU A 84 18.24 31.13 8.37
CA LEU A 84 17.49 32.36 8.64
C LEU A 84 17.67 33.30 7.47
N ASP A 85 16.58 33.69 6.81
CA ASP A 85 16.58 34.56 5.63
C ASP A 85 17.56 34.04 4.54
N ASP A 86 17.50 32.72 4.33
CA ASP A 86 18.34 31.91 3.43
C ASP A 86 19.85 31.92 3.75
N ARG A 87 20.25 32.22 5.00
CA ARG A 87 21.64 32.11 5.50
C ARG A 87 21.74 31.02 6.56
N ILE A 88 22.78 30.19 6.52
CA ILE A 88 22.95 29.11 7.50
C ILE A 88 23.22 29.69 8.89
N VAL A 89 22.37 29.35 9.85
CA VAL A 89 22.54 29.73 11.27
C VAL A 89 23.03 28.57 12.13
N SER A 90 22.63 27.33 11.82
CA SER A 90 23.13 26.14 12.49
C SER A 90 23.08 24.93 11.56
N SER A 91 23.89 23.91 11.85
CA SER A 91 23.96 22.68 11.05
C SER A 91 24.40 21.52 11.91
N GLY A 92 24.01 20.32 11.50
CA GLY A 92 24.38 19.11 12.21
C GLY A 92 24.17 17.85 11.37
N LYS A 93 24.28 16.72 12.06
CA LYS A 93 24.19 15.39 11.46
C LYS A 93 23.24 14.53 12.27
N LEU A 94 22.50 13.69 11.56
CA LEU A 94 21.69 12.60 12.09
C LEU A 94 22.00 11.36 11.26
N GLU A 95 21.67 10.17 11.75
CA GLU A 95 21.98 8.95 11.00
C GLU A 95 21.23 8.97 9.67
N ARG A 96 19.91 9.18 9.75
CA ARG A 96 18.95 9.22 8.64
C ARG A 96 17.83 10.25 8.89
N PRO A 97 18.11 11.56 8.75
CA PRO A 97 17.14 12.61 9.04
C PRO A 97 15.95 12.57 8.07
N GLN A 98 14.74 12.72 8.60
CA GLN A 98 13.47 12.72 7.88
C GLN A 98 12.44 13.65 8.54
N GLU A 99 11.42 14.04 7.78
CA GLU A 99 10.21 14.73 8.27
C GLU A 99 10.46 15.92 9.23
N GLY A 100 11.20 16.93 8.77
CA GLY A 100 11.48 18.11 9.57
C GLY A 100 10.34 19.13 9.65
N LYS A 101 10.29 19.90 10.75
CA LYS A 101 9.47 21.11 10.90
C LYS A 101 10.24 22.19 11.65
N VAL A 102 9.92 23.46 11.40
CA VAL A 102 10.56 24.60 12.04
C VAL A 102 9.52 25.67 12.39
N ALA A 103 9.66 26.26 13.58
CA ALA A 103 8.81 27.30 14.12
C ALA A 103 9.37 28.71 13.86
N ASP A 104 8.59 29.73 14.18
CA ASP A 104 8.93 31.14 13.89
C ASP A 104 10.09 31.68 14.73
N ASN A 105 10.40 31.02 15.86
CA ASN A 105 11.56 31.31 16.71
C ASN A 105 12.82 30.51 16.34
N GLY A 106 12.75 29.69 15.30
CA GLY A 106 13.85 28.85 14.85
C GLY A 106 13.99 27.52 15.60
N THR A 107 13.15 27.22 16.59
CA THR A 107 13.05 25.86 17.13
C THR A 107 12.60 24.92 16.04
N PHE A 108 13.20 23.74 15.97
CA PHE A 108 12.88 22.77 14.93
C PHE A 108 12.90 21.34 15.46
N ILE A 109 12.22 20.47 14.73
CA ILE A 109 12.14 19.04 15.00
C ILE A 109 12.50 18.24 13.75
N LEU A 110 13.04 17.04 13.95
CA LEU A 110 13.36 16.05 12.93
C LEU A 110 13.03 14.66 13.44
N HIS A 111 12.54 13.80 12.55
CA HIS A 111 12.68 12.36 12.73
C HIS A 111 14.06 11.93 12.29
N ASP A 112 14.60 10.93 12.95
CA ASP A 112 15.77 10.19 12.51
C ASP A 112 15.39 8.72 12.43
N TRP A 113 15.44 8.16 11.22
CA TRP A 113 15.10 6.75 10.99
C TRP A 113 16.17 5.80 11.50
N MET A 114 17.35 6.32 11.88
CA MET A 114 18.48 5.58 12.40
C MET A 114 19.03 4.52 11.43
N PHE A 115 20.24 4.04 11.68
CA PHE A 115 20.87 2.99 10.91
C PHE A 115 20.31 1.61 11.24
N GLY A 116 20.45 0.70 10.28
CA GLY A 116 20.19 -0.72 10.48
C GLY A 116 18.76 -1.16 10.16
N HIS A 117 18.43 -2.34 10.66
CA HIS A 117 17.18 -3.04 10.41
C HIS A 117 16.38 -3.16 11.70
N GLY A 118 15.09 -2.83 11.65
CA GLY A 118 14.21 -2.99 12.79
C GLY A 118 13.11 -1.93 12.82
N LEU A 119 12.29 -1.99 13.88
CA LEU A 119 11.31 -0.96 14.19
C LEU A 119 11.93 -0.02 15.23
N HIS A 120 12.52 1.06 14.76
CA HIS A 120 13.08 2.08 15.64
C HIS A 120 13.08 3.43 14.96
N GLY A 121 13.05 4.47 15.77
CA GLY A 121 13.16 5.85 15.30
C GLY A 121 13.54 6.75 16.45
N ARG A 122 14.14 7.89 16.12
CA ARG A 122 14.49 8.91 17.10
C ARG A 122 13.81 10.23 16.74
N PHE A 123 13.07 10.76 17.69
CA PHE A 123 12.55 12.12 17.62
C PHE A 123 13.60 13.08 18.18
N VAL A 124 13.92 14.13 17.43
CA VAL A 124 14.91 15.14 17.83
C VAL A 124 14.26 16.51 17.75
N ALA A 125 14.43 17.32 18.79
CA ALA A 125 14.08 18.73 18.83
C ALA A 125 15.30 19.54 19.21
N CYS A 126 15.51 20.67 18.51
CA CYS A 126 16.64 21.57 18.74
C CYS A 126 16.18 23.02 18.73
N ASP A 127 16.93 23.88 19.41
CA ASP A 127 16.75 25.33 19.32
C ASP A 127 17.35 25.92 18.03
N SER A 128 17.23 27.24 17.86
CA SER A 128 17.78 27.94 16.68
C SER A 128 19.30 27.82 16.52
N GLN A 129 20.04 27.57 17.59
CA GLN A 129 21.49 27.38 17.57
C GLN A 129 21.89 25.92 17.30
N GLY A 130 20.91 25.02 17.19
CA GLY A 130 21.13 23.59 16.98
C GLY A 130 21.41 22.82 18.28
N GLN A 131 21.23 23.45 19.45
CA GLN A 131 21.34 22.78 20.74
C GLN A 131 20.14 21.85 20.92
N THR A 132 20.40 20.60 21.24
CA THR A 132 19.35 19.59 21.48
C THR A 132 18.52 19.98 22.70
N LEU A 133 17.21 20.09 22.50
CA LEU A 133 16.19 20.26 23.53
C LEU A 133 15.64 18.89 23.98
N ILE A 134 15.33 18.03 23.01
CA ILE A 134 14.84 16.66 23.24
C ILE A 134 15.49 15.73 22.22
N ALA A 135 15.92 14.55 22.66
CA ALA A 135 16.28 13.45 21.79
C ALA A 135 15.74 12.15 22.41
N GLN A 136 14.67 11.60 21.82
CA GLN A 136 13.99 10.43 22.36
C GLN A 136 13.94 9.31 21.31
N GLN A 137 14.47 8.15 21.67
CA GLN A 137 14.42 6.95 20.84
C GLN A 137 13.16 6.13 21.17
N PHE A 138 12.61 5.49 20.14
CA PHE A 138 11.46 4.62 20.23
C PHE A 138 11.78 3.26 19.62
N SER A 139 11.20 2.21 20.19
CA SER A 139 11.19 0.86 19.62
C SER A 139 10.05 0.68 18.60
N ALA A 140 9.78 1.73 17.83
CA ALA A 140 8.77 1.79 16.78
C ALA A 140 9.21 2.80 15.71
N ASN A 141 8.76 2.60 14.47
CA ASN A 141 8.96 3.60 13.42
C ASN A 141 8.13 4.86 13.72
N LEU A 142 8.65 6.03 13.35
CA LEU A 142 7.94 7.30 13.45
C LEU A 142 7.17 7.57 12.16
N MET A 143 5.89 7.93 12.28
CA MET A 143 4.94 8.06 11.17
C MET A 143 4.63 9.50 10.78
N SER A 144 4.48 10.37 11.78
CA SER A 144 4.19 11.79 11.56
C SER A 144 4.59 12.61 12.78
N ASN A 145 4.81 13.90 12.58
CA ASN A 145 5.03 14.84 13.67
C ASN A 145 4.34 16.19 13.44
N GLY A 146 4.30 16.99 14.50
CA GLY A 146 3.78 18.35 14.52
C GLY A 146 4.62 19.22 15.45
N LEU A 147 4.76 20.50 15.11
CA LEU A 147 5.41 21.53 15.92
C LEU A 147 4.45 22.71 16.02
N SER A 148 4.27 23.27 17.22
CA SER A 148 3.45 24.45 17.43
C SER A 148 4.11 25.69 16.78
N PRO A 149 3.32 26.69 16.34
CA PRO A 149 3.87 27.87 15.67
C PRO A 149 4.89 28.66 16.50
N ASP A 150 4.70 28.67 17.83
CA ASP A 150 5.61 29.29 18.81
C ASP A 150 6.84 28.43 19.14
N GLY A 151 6.93 27.21 18.60
CA GLY A 151 8.04 26.29 18.80
C GLY A 151 8.12 25.68 20.20
N ARG A 152 7.09 25.84 21.05
CA ARG A 152 7.10 25.32 22.41
C ARG A 152 6.66 23.86 22.51
N TYR A 153 5.69 23.45 21.72
CA TYR A 153 5.10 22.12 21.82
C TYR A 153 5.36 21.31 20.55
N ALA A 154 5.63 20.03 20.71
CA ALA A 154 5.75 19.11 19.59
C ALA A 154 5.03 17.80 19.87
N ILE A 155 4.57 17.15 18.81
CA ILE A 155 3.93 15.84 18.87
C ILE A 155 4.55 14.93 17.83
N CYS A 156 4.67 13.64 18.15
CA CYS A 156 4.95 12.62 17.14
C CYS A 156 4.09 11.37 17.33
N GLN A 157 3.93 10.63 16.25
CA GLN A 157 3.15 9.39 16.18
C GLN A 157 4.06 8.21 15.85
N THR A 158 3.94 7.13 16.59
CA THR A 158 4.62 5.86 16.30
C THR A 158 3.72 4.87 15.57
N ALA A 159 4.35 4.03 14.74
CA ALA A 159 3.71 2.92 14.04
C ALA A 159 3.39 1.74 14.97
N ASN A 160 2.70 0.74 14.42
CA ASN A 160 2.52 -0.54 15.09
C ASN A 160 3.87 -1.24 15.30
N ALA A 161 4.18 -1.56 16.55
CA ALA A 161 5.38 -2.29 16.96
C ALA A 161 4.97 -3.38 17.97
N PRO A 162 4.54 -4.56 17.49
CA PRO A 162 4.01 -5.61 18.36
C PRO A 162 4.96 -5.95 19.51
N GLY A 163 4.46 -5.87 20.75
CA GLY A 163 5.22 -6.16 21.97
C GLY A 163 6.04 -5.00 22.54
N SER A 164 5.96 -3.80 21.94
CA SER A 164 6.57 -2.58 22.48
C SER A 164 5.54 -1.64 23.11
N ASP A 165 5.93 -0.94 24.18
CA ASP A 165 5.15 0.15 24.78
C ASP A 165 5.02 1.38 23.87
N ASP A 166 5.90 1.48 22.86
CA ASP A 166 5.88 2.53 21.84
C ASP A 166 4.95 2.17 20.67
N SER A 167 4.26 1.03 20.70
CA SER A 167 3.33 0.63 19.64
C SER A 167 2.11 1.54 19.58
N CYS A 168 1.85 2.13 18.41
CA CYS A 168 0.65 2.95 18.14
C CYS A 168 0.41 4.03 19.22
N ARG A 169 1.38 4.92 19.41
CA ARG A 169 1.32 6.00 20.39
C ARG A 169 1.38 7.37 19.74
N TYR A 170 0.73 8.32 20.38
CA TYR A 170 1.05 9.74 20.28
C TYR A 170 1.90 10.12 21.49
N MET A 171 2.94 10.92 21.28
CA MET A 171 3.77 11.52 22.33
C MET A 171 3.80 13.02 22.14
N LEU A 172 3.44 13.76 23.18
CA LEU A 172 3.42 15.21 23.22
C LEU A 172 4.52 15.72 24.14
N PHE A 173 5.23 16.74 23.70
CA PHE A 173 6.41 17.31 24.34
C PHE A 173 6.21 18.81 24.62
N ASP A 174 6.71 19.26 25.76
CA ASP A 174 7.01 20.67 26.03
C ASP A 174 8.53 20.84 25.84
N LEU A 175 8.91 21.48 24.75
CA LEU A 175 10.30 21.68 24.31
C LEU A 175 11.02 22.73 25.16
N GLU A 176 10.29 23.70 25.71
CA GLU A 176 10.84 24.68 26.65
C GLU A 176 11.18 24.00 27.98
N ALA A 177 10.32 23.10 28.45
CA ALA A 177 10.58 22.28 29.63
C ALA A 177 11.50 21.08 29.36
N GLY A 178 11.83 20.80 28.09
CA GLY A 178 12.70 19.70 27.68
C GLY A 178 12.18 18.30 28.04
N ARG A 179 10.85 18.08 28.03
CA ARG A 179 10.26 16.80 28.47
C ARG A 179 9.00 16.39 27.72
N GLU A 180 8.74 15.08 27.71
CA GLU A 180 7.42 14.52 27.36
C GLU A 180 6.40 14.94 28.43
N ILE A 181 5.24 15.42 27.99
CA ILE A 181 4.14 15.86 28.87
C ILE A 181 2.91 14.96 28.81
N ALA A 182 2.71 14.23 27.70
CA ALA A 182 1.66 13.25 27.58
C ALA A 182 1.99 12.17 26.55
N ARG A 183 1.42 10.98 26.77
CA ARG A 183 1.50 9.82 25.88
C ARG A 183 0.18 9.07 25.92
N TRP A 184 -0.38 8.76 24.75
CA TRP A 184 -1.64 8.03 24.66
C TRP A 184 -1.70 7.14 23.43
N GLU A 185 -2.64 6.20 23.44
CA GLU A 185 -2.89 5.29 22.32
C GLU A 185 -3.53 6.02 21.13
N VAL A 186 -3.12 5.64 19.93
CA VAL A 186 -3.70 6.15 18.69
C VAL A 186 -5.11 5.55 18.50
N GLU A 187 -6.15 6.35 18.74
CA GLU A 187 -7.55 5.99 18.44
C GLU A 187 -7.98 6.40 17.03
N THR A 188 -7.27 7.34 16.40
CA THR A 188 -7.73 8.09 15.22
C THR A 188 -7.17 7.59 13.89
N GLY A 189 -6.29 6.58 13.92
CA GLY A 189 -5.51 6.15 12.76
C GLY A 189 -4.32 7.08 12.48
N TRP A 190 -3.86 7.14 11.23
CA TRP A 190 -2.70 7.94 10.85
C TRP A 190 -3.07 9.42 10.72
N ALA A 191 -2.30 10.27 11.39
CA ALA A 191 -2.44 11.72 11.26
C ALA A 191 -1.85 12.20 9.93
N GLU A 192 -2.57 13.07 9.22
CA GLU A 192 -2.04 13.79 8.05
C GLU A 192 -1.45 15.15 8.42
N GLY A 193 -1.78 15.65 9.61
CA GLY A 193 -1.25 16.90 10.11
C GLY A 193 -1.78 17.25 11.50
N TYR A 194 -1.31 18.39 12.00
CA TYR A 194 -1.60 18.87 13.34
C TYR A 194 -1.89 20.37 13.30
N LYS A 195 -2.90 20.80 14.05
CA LYS A 195 -3.14 22.22 14.39
C LYS A 195 -3.07 22.39 15.90
N TRP A 196 -2.87 23.63 16.33
CA TRP A 196 -2.58 23.94 17.71
C TRP A 196 -3.49 25.05 18.21
N ASP A 197 -4.01 24.86 19.42
CA ASP A 197 -4.64 25.89 20.23
C ASP A 197 -3.89 25.88 21.57
N CYS A 198 -2.71 26.52 21.55
CA CYS A 198 -1.77 26.52 22.67
C CYS A 198 -2.37 27.20 23.91
N ASP A 199 -3.17 28.24 23.71
CA ASP A 199 -3.84 28.98 24.80
C ASP A 199 -4.85 28.09 25.55
N ALA A 200 -5.57 27.24 24.82
CA ALA A 200 -6.48 26.25 25.42
C ALA A 200 -5.78 24.94 25.81
N GLY A 201 -4.47 24.80 25.58
CA GLY A 201 -3.71 23.58 25.84
C GLY A 201 -4.19 22.39 25.01
N ARG A 202 -4.42 22.59 23.70
CA ARG A 202 -5.00 21.58 22.80
C ARG A 202 -4.20 21.39 21.52
N VAL A 203 -4.21 20.14 21.05
CA VAL A 203 -3.73 19.73 19.73
C VAL A 203 -4.89 19.14 18.94
N ILE A 204 -5.01 19.54 17.68
CA ILE A 204 -6.03 19.05 16.76
C ILE A 204 -5.35 18.17 15.71
N ILE A 205 -5.65 16.88 15.77
CA ILE A 205 -5.15 15.87 14.83
C ILE A 205 -6.02 15.91 13.58
N CYS A 206 -5.42 16.15 12.42
CA CYS A 206 -6.11 16.19 11.13
C CYS A 206 -6.00 14.83 10.42
N LEU A 207 -7.12 14.33 9.90
CA LEU A 207 -7.25 13.01 9.28
C LEU A 207 -7.56 13.13 7.77
N LYS A 208 -7.36 12.01 7.05
CA LYS A 208 -7.44 11.91 5.57
C LYS A 208 -8.74 12.36 4.92
N ASP A 209 -9.85 12.25 5.63
CA ASP A 209 -11.18 12.64 5.15
C ASP A 209 -11.60 14.05 5.59
N GLY A 210 -10.64 14.84 6.10
CA GLY A 210 -10.88 16.16 6.64
C GLY A 210 -11.42 16.16 8.08
N GLU A 211 -11.68 14.98 8.65
CA GLU A 211 -12.09 14.85 10.05
C GLU A 211 -10.97 15.29 10.99
N GLN A 212 -11.36 15.78 12.16
CA GLN A 212 -10.46 16.27 13.17
C GLN A 212 -10.79 15.67 14.54
N ALA A 213 -9.75 15.33 15.29
CA ALA A 213 -9.85 14.91 16.68
C ALA A 213 -9.08 15.89 17.56
N ILE A 214 -9.74 16.41 18.59
CA ILE A 214 -9.17 17.40 19.50
C ILE A 214 -8.74 16.67 20.76
N TYR A 215 -7.48 16.83 21.13
CA TYR A 215 -6.91 16.33 22.38
C TYR A 215 -6.41 17.50 23.21
N ASP A 216 -6.57 17.40 24.53
CA ASP A 216 -5.88 18.28 25.46
C ASP A 216 -4.41 17.82 25.64
N PHE A 217 -3.61 18.65 26.31
CA PHE A 217 -2.20 18.35 26.60
C PHE A 217 -1.98 17.26 27.66
N ALA A 218 -3.05 16.70 28.24
CA ALA A 218 -2.99 15.48 29.04
C ALA A 218 -3.21 14.22 28.19
N GLY A 219 -3.50 14.37 26.89
CA GLY A 219 -3.77 13.26 25.98
C GLY A 219 -5.21 12.75 26.02
N ALA A 220 -6.14 13.50 26.61
CA ALA A 220 -7.56 13.16 26.61
C ALA A 220 -8.27 13.80 25.41
N MET A 221 -9.06 13.00 24.68
CA MET A 221 -9.87 13.50 23.58
C MET A 221 -11.05 14.31 24.13
N VAL A 222 -11.18 15.58 23.71
CA VAL A 222 -12.14 16.55 24.27
C VAL A 222 -13.59 16.17 24.00
N ASP A 223 -13.92 15.69 22.80
CA ASP A 223 -15.26 15.24 22.38
C ASP A 223 -15.20 13.80 21.84
N ARG A 224 -14.82 12.85 22.71
CA ARG A 224 -14.65 11.44 22.30
C ARG A 224 -15.94 10.81 21.78
N GLU A 225 -17.06 11.09 22.43
CA GLU A 225 -18.35 10.51 22.05
C GLU A 225 -18.86 11.09 20.72
N GLY A 226 -18.81 12.42 20.55
CA GLY A 226 -19.21 13.05 19.30
C GLY A 226 -18.31 12.63 18.14
N TRP A 227 -17.00 12.53 18.35
CA TRP A 227 -16.07 12.00 17.35
C TRP A 227 -16.42 10.56 16.97
N ARG A 228 -16.62 9.66 17.95
CA ARG A 228 -17.02 8.27 17.69
C ARG A 228 -18.29 8.17 16.87
N ARG A 229 -19.34 8.92 17.22
CA ARG A 229 -20.60 8.93 16.45
C ARG A 229 -20.38 9.36 15.01
N ARG A 230 -19.58 10.40 14.75
CA ARG A 230 -19.23 10.83 13.38
C ARG A 230 -18.47 9.74 12.61
N ARG A 231 -17.51 9.07 13.25
CA ARG A 231 -16.76 7.95 12.63
C ARG A 231 -17.66 6.75 12.32
N ILE A 232 -18.55 6.39 13.23
CA ILE A 232 -19.54 5.33 13.03
C ILE A 232 -20.45 5.68 11.85
N ALA A 233 -20.99 6.91 11.80
CA ALA A 233 -21.83 7.37 10.71
C ALA A 233 -21.09 7.41 9.34
N ALA A 234 -19.78 7.62 9.36
CA ALA A 234 -18.91 7.53 8.18
C ALA A 234 -18.63 6.09 7.73
N GLY A 235 -18.99 5.08 8.52
CA GLY A 235 -18.71 3.66 8.22
C GLY A 235 -17.28 3.24 8.56
N ASP A 236 -16.64 3.89 9.52
CA ASP A 236 -15.29 3.55 9.97
C ASP A 236 -15.28 2.19 10.70
N LEU A 237 -14.83 1.14 10.01
CA LEU A 237 -14.83 -0.22 10.55
C LEU A 237 -13.88 -0.40 11.73
N GLY A 238 -12.84 0.43 11.86
CA GLY A 238 -11.93 0.39 13.01
C GLY A 238 -12.68 0.82 14.26
N VAL A 239 -13.24 2.03 14.22
CA VAL A 239 -14.00 2.59 15.35
C VAL A 239 -15.23 1.75 15.68
N ILE A 240 -15.98 1.29 14.68
CA ILE A 240 -17.15 0.42 14.90
C ILE A 240 -16.72 -0.87 15.61
N LYS A 241 -15.64 -1.51 15.18
CA LYS A 241 -15.15 -2.74 15.81
C LYS A 241 -14.72 -2.48 17.25
N ASP A 242 -14.02 -1.38 17.51
CA ASP A 242 -13.55 -1.04 18.85
C ASP A 242 -14.73 -0.82 19.80
N VAL A 243 -15.76 -0.09 19.36
CA VAL A 243 -17.00 0.11 20.12
C VAL A 243 -17.73 -1.21 20.38
N LEU A 244 -17.87 -2.07 19.37
CA LEU A 244 -18.49 -3.40 19.51
C LEU A 244 -17.71 -4.33 20.46
N SER A 245 -16.38 -4.18 20.51
CA SER A 245 -15.50 -4.96 21.38
C SER A 245 -15.39 -4.42 22.81
N SER A 246 -15.88 -3.20 23.05
CA SER A 246 -15.85 -2.60 24.37
C SER A 246 -16.75 -3.37 25.34
N GLN A 247 -16.37 -3.41 26.62
CA GLN A 247 -17.19 -4.04 27.67
C GLN A 247 -18.43 -3.19 28.05
N ALA A 248 -18.62 -2.03 27.42
CA ALA A 248 -19.74 -1.15 27.70
C ALA A 248 -21.02 -1.69 27.06
N SER A 249 -22.14 -1.61 27.79
CA SER A 249 -23.45 -1.94 27.24
C SER A 249 -23.83 -0.93 26.15
N LEU A 250 -23.99 -1.39 24.91
CA LEU A 250 -24.50 -0.55 23.82
C LEU A 250 -26.00 -0.35 23.98
N ASP A 251 -26.43 0.91 24.08
CA ASP A 251 -27.84 1.28 24.04
C ASP A 251 -28.43 1.07 22.63
N ARG A 252 -29.75 1.27 22.53
CA ARG A 252 -30.48 1.03 21.28
C ARG A 252 -30.12 2.04 20.18
N GLU A 253 -29.81 3.28 20.53
CA GLU A 253 -29.46 4.34 19.58
C GLU A 253 -28.10 4.05 18.95
N MET A 254 -27.10 3.75 19.78
CA MET A 254 -25.75 3.39 19.33
C MET A 254 -25.75 2.13 18.45
N ARG A 255 -26.55 1.11 18.79
CA ARG A 255 -26.71 -0.08 17.91
C ARG A 255 -27.31 0.27 16.56
N HIS A 256 -28.30 1.17 16.54
CA HIS A 256 -28.90 1.65 15.30
C HIS A 256 -27.88 2.39 14.44
N ASP A 257 -27.09 3.29 15.04
CA ASP A 257 -26.05 4.05 14.37
C ASP A 257 -24.94 3.14 13.83
N ILE A 258 -24.50 2.15 14.62
CA ILE A 258 -23.55 1.13 14.17
C ILE A 258 -24.09 0.37 12.98
N ALA A 259 -25.34 -0.10 13.03
CA ALA A 259 -25.95 -0.81 11.91
C ALA A 259 -26.04 0.08 10.65
N ALA A 260 -26.34 1.37 10.80
CA ALA A 260 -26.36 2.33 9.69
C ALA A 260 -24.95 2.53 9.10
N GLY A 261 -23.93 2.73 9.95
CA GLY A 261 -22.53 2.84 9.56
C GLY A 261 -22.01 1.60 8.83
N LEU A 262 -22.32 0.40 9.33
CA LEU A 262 -21.95 -0.86 8.69
C LEU A 262 -22.62 -1.03 7.33
N ARG A 263 -23.90 -0.67 7.18
CA ARG A 263 -24.59 -0.71 5.87
C ARG A 263 -23.97 0.26 4.88
N ARG A 264 -23.53 1.44 5.35
CA ARG A 264 -22.79 2.39 4.52
C ARG A 264 -21.48 1.79 4.04
N ALA A 265 -20.66 1.26 4.94
CA ALA A 265 -19.38 0.61 4.60
C ALA A 265 -19.57 -0.59 3.66
N ALA A 266 -20.65 -1.36 3.84
CA ALA A 266 -21.02 -2.47 2.97
C ALA A 266 -21.41 -2.06 1.54
N ARG A 267 -21.83 -0.80 1.33
CA ARG A 267 -22.22 -0.25 0.02
C ARG A 267 -21.09 0.53 -0.66
N GLU A 268 -20.34 1.32 0.11
CA GLU A 268 -19.41 2.33 -0.41
C GLU A 268 -17.94 1.94 -0.26
N GLY A 269 -17.61 0.95 0.60
CA GLY A 269 -16.24 0.55 0.85
C GLY A 269 -15.61 -0.26 -0.28
N GLU A 270 -14.29 -0.44 -0.22
CA GLU A 270 -13.57 -1.44 -1.02
C GLU A 270 -14.08 -2.86 -0.72
N ILE A 271 -13.86 -3.82 -1.61
CA ILE A 271 -14.49 -5.16 -1.49
C ILE A 271 -14.15 -5.85 -0.17
N TRP A 272 -12.89 -5.74 0.27
CA TRP A 272 -12.48 -6.30 1.56
C TRP A 272 -13.18 -5.61 2.75
N SER A 273 -13.42 -4.30 2.64
CA SER A 273 -14.13 -3.51 3.64
C SER A 273 -15.61 -3.88 3.65
N GLN A 274 -16.24 -4.02 2.47
CA GLN A 274 -17.62 -4.47 2.34
C GLN A 274 -17.82 -5.84 3.00
N ALA A 275 -16.95 -6.81 2.72
CA ALA A 275 -17.03 -8.14 3.31
C ALA A 275 -16.92 -8.10 4.84
N ARG A 276 -16.01 -7.28 5.38
CA ARG A 276 -15.88 -7.07 6.83
C ARG A 276 -17.10 -6.36 7.43
N ALA A 277 -17.65 -5.38 6.73
CA ALA A 277 -18.85 -4.66 7.15
C ALA A 277 -20.06 -5.60 7.25
N PHE A 278 -20.29 -6.43 6.22
CA PHE A 278 -21.34 -7.46 6.24
C PHE A 278 -21.11 -8.51 7.33
N ARG A 279 -19.85 -8.91 7.55
CA ARG A 279 -19.50 -9.78 8.67
C ARG A 279 -19.91 -9.15 10.01
N LEU A 280 -19.49 -7.91 10.30
CA LEU A 280 -19.81 -7.23 11.56
C LEU A 280 -21.32 -7.01 11.71
N LEU A 281 -22.04 -6.75 10.60
CA LEU A 281 -23.49 -6.62 10.60
C LEU A 281 -24.17 -7.95 10.97
N GLY A 282 -23.64 -9.07 10.47
CA GLY A 282 -24.10 -10.41 10.86
C GLY A 282 -23.87 -10.69 12.35
N GLU A 283 -22.70 -10.32 12.88
CA GLU A 283 -22.37 -10.46 14.31
C GLU A 283 -23.30 -9.61 15.21
N LEU A 284 -23.64 -8.40 14.76
CA LEU A 284 -24.59 -7.52 15.44
C LEU A 284 -26.00 -8.12 15.48
N HIS A 285 -26.52 -8.54 14.31
CA HIS A 285 -27.84 -9.18 14.22
C HIS A 285 -27.95 -10.47 15.04
N GLU A 286 -26.89 -11.28 15.06
CA GLU A 286 -26.84 -12.49 15.86
C GLU A 286 -26.93 -12.17 17.37
N THR A 287 -26.23 -11.14 17.82
CA THR A 287 -26.27 -10.67 19.22
C THR A 287 -27.66 -10.13 19.59
N GLU A 288 -28.40 -9.60 18.63
CA GLU A 288 -29.78 -9.11 18.80
C GLU A 288 -30.84 -10.22 18.65
N GLY A 289 -30.43 -11.46 18.36
CA GLY A 289 -31.34 -12.58 18.12
C GLY A 289 -32.06 -12.54 16.77
N GLU A 290 -31.66 -11.64 15.86
CA GLU A 290 -32.22 -11.50 14.51
C GLU A 290 -31.56 -12.50 13.55
N LEU A 291 -31.73 -13.79 13.83
CA LEU A 291 -30.93 -14.87 13.23
C LEU A 291 -31.03 -14.94 11.69
N GLU A 292 -32.20 -14.69 11.09
CA GLU A 292 -32.35 -14.69 9.63
C GLU A 292 -31.56 -13.54 8.98
N LYS A 293 -31.55 -12.36 9.61
CA LYS A 293 -30.75 -11.21 9.12
C LYS A 293 -29.26 -11.48 9.28
N ALA A 294 -28.87 -12.14 10.38
CA ALA A 294 -27.48 -12.55 10.60
C ALA A 294 -27.00 -13.50 9.50
N VAL A 295 -27.79 -14.54 9.18
CA VAL A 295 -27.48 -15.49 8.08
C VAL A 295 -27.31 -14.76 6.75
N LYS A 296 -28.24 -13.88 6.40
CA LYS A 296 -28.17 -13.11 5.15
C LYS A 296 -26.89 -12.26 5.08
N ALA A 297 -26.57 -11.52 6.15
CA ALA A 297 -25.38 -10.69 6.20
C ALA A 297 -24.08 -11.52 6.10
N TYR A 298 -24.02 -12.68 6.75
CA TYR A 298 -22.88 -13.60 6.60
C TYR A 298 -22.76 -14.17 5.18
N ASP A 299 -23.87 -14.45 4.52
CA ASP A 299 -23.86 -14.92 3.13
C ASP A 299 -23.37 -13.84 2.17
N ASP A 300 -23.81 -12.60 2.36
CA ASP A 300 -23.30 -11.45 1.62
C ASP A 300 -21.79 -11.26 1.85
N ALA A 301 -21.33 -11.42 3.09
CA ALA A 301 -19.90 -11.39 3.42
C ALA A 301 -19.12 -12.52 2.72
N LEU A 302 -19.60 -13.76 2.76
CA LEU A 302 -18.95 -14.93 2.16
C LEU A 302 -18.97 -14.92 0.63
N ARG A 303 -19.93 -14.21 0.02
CA ARG A 303 -19.97 -13.98 -1.43
C ARG A 303 -18.88 -13.02 -1.87
N LEU A 304 -18.55 -12.03 -1.05
CA LEU A 304 -17.48 -11.07 -1.32
C LEU A 304 -16.10 -11.61 -0.96
N ASP A 305 -16.00 -12.29 0.18
CA ASP A 305 -14.79 -12.94 0.66
C ASP A 305 -15.12 -14.30 1.32
N PRO A 306 -14.92 -15.41 0.59
CA PRO A 306 -15.11 -16.76 1.13
C PRO A 306 -14.29 -17.08 2.39
N LYS A 307 -13.22 -16.31 2.66
CA LYS A 307 -12.32 -16.47 3.81
C LYS A 307 -12.52 -15.42 4.91
N VAL A 308 -13.62 -14.65 4.89
CA VAL A 308 -13.94 -13.64 5.92
C VAL A 308 -14.14 -14.22 7.35
N GLY A 309 -14.16 -15.55 7.48
CA GLY A 309 -14.06 -16.25 8.76
C GLY A 309 -15.40 -16.63 9.40
N VAL A 310 -16.52 -16.49 8.69
CA VAL A 310 -17.88 -16.73 9.24
C VAL A 310 -18.56 -18.00 8.71
N ALA A 311 -17.90 -18.77 7.84
CA ALA A 311 -18.51 -19.94 7.17
C ALA A 311 -19.08 -20.98 8.17
N ARG A 312 -18.32 -21.37 9.19
CA ARG A 312 -18.80 -22.30 10.22
C ARG A 312 -19.91 -21.69 11.09
N ARG A 313 -19.85 -20.37 11.30
CA ARG A 313 -20.81 -19.63 12.13
C ARG A 313 -22.17 -19.59 11.44
N VAL A 314 -22.22 -19.26 10.15
CA VAL A 314 -23.47 -19.26 9.38
C VAL A 314 -24.06 -20.67 9.22
N GLU A 315 -23.23 -21.70 9.04
CA GLU A 315 -23.70 -23.09 9.01
C GLU A 315 -24.39 -23.52 10.31
N LYS A 316 -23.86 -23.09 11.47
CA LYS A 316 -24.48 -23.34 12.77
C LYS A 316 -25.84 -22.63 12.88
N LEU A 317 -25.89 -21.35 12.54
CA LEU A 317 -27.12 -20.56 12.57
C LEU A 317 -28.22 -21.13 11.67
N ARG A 318 -27.88 -21.58 10.45
CA ARG A 318 -28.84 -22.23 9.54
C ARG A 318 -29.47 -23.49 10.13
N LYS A 319 -28.74 -24.24 10.98
CA LYS A 319 -29.30 -25.39 11.69
C LYS A 319 -30.28 -24.96 12.77
N GLU A 320 -29.99 -23.86 13.45
CA GLU A 320 -30.84 -23.30 14.51
C GLU A 320 -32.11 -22.64 13.96
N THR A 321 -32.05 -22.00 12.78
CA THR A 321 -33.19 -21.36 12.12
C THR A 321 -33.99 -22.28 11.19
N GLY A 322 -33.61 -23.55 11.04
CA GLY A 322 -34.28 -24.49 10.15
C GLY A 322 -34.09 -24.22 8.65
N GLN A 323 -33.20 -23.29 8.26
CA GLN A 323 -32.88 -22.95 6.87
C GLN A 323 -31.92 -23.95 6.22
N GLN A 324 -32.10 -25.26 6.46
CA GLN A 324 -31.25 -26.27 5.82
C GLN A 324 -31.53 -26.35 4.33
N GLU A 325 -30.51 -26.13 3.51
CA GLU A 325 -30.49 -26.70 2.17
C GLU A 325 -30.26 -28.22 2.28
N ILE A 326 -31.15 -28.98 1.63
CA ILE A 326 -31.04 -30.43 1.50
C ILE A 326 -29.76 -30.73 0.72
N LYS A 327 -28.69 -31.14 1.41
CA LYS A 327 -27.50 -31.68 0.75
C LYS A 327 -27.87 -32.99 0.05
N ARG A 328 -28.05 -32.93 -1.27
CA ARG A 328 -28.06 -34.14 -2.11
C ARG A 328 -26.67 -34.78 -1.99
N GLY A 329 -26.65 -36.05 -1.57
CA GLY A 329 -25.43 -36.83 -1.48
C GLY A 329 -24.81 -36.97 -2.86
N SER A 330 -23.73 -36.25 -3.13
CA SER A 330 -22.79 -36.58 -4.18
C SER A 330 -21.69 -37.46 -3.59
N GLY A 331 -21.03 -38.29 -4.42
CA GLY A 331 -19.92 -39.15 -4.03
C GLY A 331 -18.77 -38.37 -3.37
N ARG A 332 -17.67 -39.04 -3.04
CA ARG A 332 -16.54 -38.43 -2.32
C ARG A 332 -15.79 -37.42 -3.23
N GLN A 333 -16.39 -36.26 -3.46
CA GLN A 333 -15.88 -35.17 -4.29
C GLN A 333 -14.58 -34.62 -3.69
N SER A 334 -13.65 -34.25 -4.56
CA SER A 334 -12.37 -33.66 -4.13
C SER A 334 -12.61 -32.31 -3.43
N ARG A 335 -11.65 -31.87 -2.62
CA ARG A 335 -11.72 -30.53 -2.01
C ARG A 335 -11.74 -29.42 -3.07
N PHE A 336 -11.10 -29.63 -4.21
CA PHE A 336 -11.03 -28.66 -5.30
C PHE A 336 -12.31 -28.68 -6.16
N GLU A 337 -12.88 -29.85 -6.39
CA GLU A 337 -14.18 -30.02 -7.06
C GLU A 337 -15.29 -29.25 -6.32
N LYS A 338 -15.36 -29.38 -4.98
CA LYS A 338 -16.30 -28.61 -4.15
C LYS A 338 -16.07 -27.09 -4.21
N GLN A 339 -14.82 -26.66 -4.38
CA GLN A 339 -14.48 -25.24 -4.49
C GLN A 339 -14.87 -24.69 -5.85
N ALA A 340 -14.63 -25.44 -6.92
CA ALA A 340 -15.05 -25.08 -8.27
C ALA A 340 -16.58 -24.97 -8.35
N GLU A 341 -17.30 -25.94 -7.79
CA GLU A 341 -18.77 -25.93 -7.70
C GLU A 341 -19.29 -24.72 -6.93
N ARG A 342 -18.69 -24.41 -5.76
CA ARG A 342 -19.07 -23.22 -4.96
C ARG A 342 -18.87 -21.91 -5.71
N LEU A 343 -17.86 -21.83 -6.59
CA LEU A 343 -17.58 -20.64 -7.39
C LEU A 343 -18.34 -20.62 -8.72
N GLY A 344 -18.97 -21.73 -9.11
CA GLY A 344 -19.62 -21.87 -10.42
C GLY A 344 -18.63 -21.90 -11.59
N ILE A 345 -17.44 -22.48 -11.40
CA ILE A 345 -16.38 -22.60 -12.43
C ILE A 345 -16.14 -24.06 -12.82
N GLY A 346 -15.49 -24.28 -13.96
CA GLY A 346 -15.10 -25.62 -14.42
C GLY A 346 -14.08 -26.28 -13.49
N HIS A 347 -14.02 -27.61 -13.53
CA HIS A 347 -13.02 -28.41 -12.80
C HIS A 347 -12.37 -29.40 -13.76
N ASP A 348 -11.06 -29.28 -13.93
CA ASP A 348 -10.25 -30.16 -14.76
C ASP A 348 -9.29 -30.95 -13.88
N VAL A 349 -9.06 -32.23 -14.19
CA VAL A 349 -8.04 -33.06 -13.53
C VAL A 349 -6.86 -33.23 -14.47
N ILE A 350 -5.70 -32.72 -14.07
CA ILE A 350 -4.48 -32.71 -14.88
C ILE A 350 -3.49 -33.73 -14.30
N MET A 351 -3.20 -34.78 -15.08
CA MET A 351 -2.31 -35.85 -14.67
C MET A 351 -0.86 -35.51 -15.07
N LEU A 352 -0.01 -35.19 -14.09
CA LEU A 352 1.41 -34.83 -14.28
C LEU A 352 2.35 -35.82 -13.58
N GLU A 353 3.54 -36.03 -14.14
CA GLU A 353 4.62 -36.73 -13.46
C GLU A 353 5.23 -35.82 -12.39
N LYS A 354 5.44 -36.36 -11.18
CA LYS A 354 6.03 -35.63 -10.07
C LYS A 354 7.49 -36.01 -9.89
N GLY A 355 8.38 -35.01 -9.94
CA GLY A 355 9.81 -35.15 -9.68
C GLY A 355 10.14 -34.86 -8.22
N THR A 356 11.34 -34.36 -7.98
CA THR A 356 11.78 -33.95 -6.64
C THR A 356 11.32 -32.54 -6.32
N GLY A 357 10.89 -32.28 -5.08
CA GLY A 357 10.52 -30.93 -4.64
C GLY A 357 9.33 -30.34 -5.39
N LYS A 358 9.56 -29.26 -6.14
CA LYS A 358 8.55 -28.52 -6.93
C LYS A 358 8.56 -28.90 -8.43
N ASP A 359 9.30 -29.94 -8.80
CA ASP A 359 9.46 -30.33 -10.20
C ASP A 359 8.28 -31.17 -10.69
N TRP A 360 7.68 -30.74 -11.78
CA TRP A 360 6.60 -31.42 -12.50
C TRP A 360 6.88 -31.43 -14.00
N ARG A 361 6.33 -32.42 -14.69
CA ARG A 361 6.29 -32.45 -16.16
C ARG A 361 5.05 -33.20 -16.64
N LEU A 362 4.62 -32.92 -17.87
CA LEU A 362 3.46 -33.59 -18.45
C LEU A 362 3.77 -35.03 -18.86
N HIS A 363 4.87 -35.22 -19.59
CA HIS A 363 5.38 -36.51 -20.05
C HIS A 363 6.91 -36.49 -20.03
N THR A 364 7.53 -37.66 -20.19
CA THR A 364 9.00 -37.85 -20.19
C THR A 364 9.77 -37.01 -21.22
N VAL A 365 9.12 -36.61 -22.32
CA VAL A 365 9.68 -35.74 -23.37
C VAL A 365 9.78 -34.27 -22.95
N HIS A 366 9.01 -33.85 -21.93
CA HIS A 366 9.03 -32.48 -21.43
C HIS A 366 10.07 -32.32 -20.31
N ASP A 367 10.68 -31.15 -20.26
CA ASP A 367 11.59 -30.77 -19.17
C ASP A 367 10.85 -30.60 -17.84
N TRP A 368 11.58 -30.81 -16.74
CA TRP A 368 11.08 -30.53 -15.40
C TRP A 368 10.87 -29.03 -15.21
N SER A 369 9.72 -28.63 -14.68
CA SER A 369 9.35 -27.23 -14.47
C SER A 369 8.42 -27.07 -13.25
N LEU A 370 8.00 -25.84 -12.95
CA LEU A 370 6.96 -25.61 -11.95
C LEU A 370 5.61 -26.17 -12.44
N VAL A 371 4.72 -26.42 -11.48
CA VAL A 371 3.43 -27.09 -11.75
C VAL A 371 2.58 -26.35 -12.79
N GLU A 372 2.64 -25.02 -12.81
CA GLU A 372 1.89 -24.17 -13.73
C GLU A 372 2.40 -24.32 -15.18
N PHE A 373 3.72 -24.41 -15.38
CA PHE A 373 4.30 -24.65 -16.70
C PHE A 373 4.00 -26.06 -17.20
N ALA A 374 4.13 -27.07 -16.35
CA ALA A 374 3.76 -28.44 -16.69
C ALA A 374 2.26 -28.60 -16.98
N ALA A 375 1.40 -27.85 -16.27
CA ALA A 375 -0.02 -27.77 -16.55
C ALA A 375 -0.33 -27.00 -17.85
N LEU A 376 0.46 -25.97 -18.19
CA LEU A 376 0.32 -25.26 -19.46
C LEU A 376 0.55 -26.22 -20.65
N GLU A 377 1.58 -27.07 -20.61
CA GLU A 377 1.84 -28.07 -21.66
C GLU A 377 0.63 -28.97 -21.94
N HIS A 378 -0.14 -29.34 -20.89
CA HIS A 378 -1.35 -30.14 -21.04
C HIS A 378 -2.41 -29.46 -21.93
N TYR A 379 -2.55 -28.14 -21.80
CA TYR A 379 -3.47 -27.36 -22.63
C TYR A 379 -2.89 -27.08 -24.02
N LEU A 380 -1.57 -26.91 -24.14
CA LEU A 380 -0.91 -26.77 -25.44
C LEU A 380 -1.11 -28.04 -26.30
N GLU A 381 -1.01 -29.24 -25.73
CA GLU A 381 -1.31 -30.51 -26.43
C GLU A 381 -2.77 -30.61 -26.92
N GLN A 382 -3.70 -29.85 -26.31
CA GLN A 382 -5.10 -29.76 -26.72
C GLN A 382 -5.36 -28.64 -27.77
N GLY A 383 -4.29 -28.01 -28.25
CA GLY A 383 -4.33 -26.96 -29.25
C GLY A 383 -4.78 -25.61 -28.71
N TRP A 384 -4.55 -25.33 -27.42
CA TRP A 384 -4.58 -23.98 -26.89
C TRP A 384 -3.24 -23.28 -27.13
N SER A 385 -3.26 -21.96 -27.18
CA SER A 385 -2.10 -21.11 -26.92
C SER A 385 -2.26 -20.48 -25.54
N GLY A 386 -1.18 -20.09 -24.87
CA GLY A 386 -1.32 -19.57 -23.52
C GLY A 386 0.00 -19.20 -22.84
N ALA A 387 -0.12 -18.64 -21.64
CA ALA A 387 1.02 -18.35 -20.79
C ALA A 387 0.71 -18.64 -19.31
N ALA A 388 1.72 -19.16 -18.60
CA ALA A 388 1.75 -19.27 -17.15
C ALA A 388 2.43 -18.01 -16.56
N SER A 389 1.63 -16.98 -16.29
CA SER A 389 2.16 -15.67 -15.87
C SER A 389 1.24 -14.91 -14.92
N GLU A 390 0.24 -15.60 -14.35
CA GLU A 390 -0.77 -15.01 -13.48
C GLU A 390 -1.35 -13.72 -14.11
N GLY A 391 -1.42 -12.64 -13.33
CA GLY A 391 -1.88 -11.33 -13.80
C GLY A 391 -0.88 -10.60 -14.68
N GLY A 392 0.37 -11.05 -14.76
CA GLY A 392 1.44 -10.34 -15.48
C GLY A 392 1.09 -10.10 -16.95
N LEU A 393 0.55 -11.11 -17.64
CA LEU A 393 0.20 -11.00 -19.06
C LEU A 393 -0.91 -9.98 -19.30
N ILE A 394 -2.06 -10.14 -18.64
CA ILE A 394 -3.22 -9.27 -18.86
C ILE A 394 -2.98 -7.84 -18.36
N LEU A 395 -2.29 -7.65 -17.23
CA LEU A 395 -1.96 -6.32 -16.72
C LEU A 395 -0.96 -5.59 -17.64
N THR A 396 0.01 -6.32 -18.20
CA THR A 396 0.91 -5.79 -19.22
C THR A 396 0.16 -5.40 -20.48
N LEU A 397 -0.81 -6.22 -20.92
CA LEU A 397 -1.64 -5.92 -22.08
C LEU A 397 -2.53 -4.68 -21.84
N ILE A 398 -3.19 -4.58 -20.68
CA ILE A 398 -3.98 -3.39 -20.30
C ILE A 398 -3.07 -2.15 -20.32
N LYS A 399 -1.85 -2.24 -19.76
CA LYS A 399 -0.88 -1.14 -19.79
C LYS A 399 -0.54 -0.73 -21.22
N ALA A 400 -0.19 -1.69 -22.07
CA ALA A 400 0.16 -1.44 -23.46
C ALA A 400 -1.01 -0.81 -24.25
N ALA A 401 -2.25 -1.15 -23.91
CA ALA A 401 -3.44 -0.57 -24.54
C ALA A 401 -3.86 0.81 -23.98
N SER A 402 -3.47 1.13 -22.74
CA SER A 402 -3.94 2.33 -22.01
C SER A 402 -3.32 3.64 -22.51
N PHE A 403 -2.31 3.58 -23.37
CA PHE A 403 -1.63 4.77 -23.90
C PHE A 403 -1.52 4.70 -25.43
N PRO A 404 -1.82 5.78 -26.18
CA PRO A 404 -1.51 5.84 -27.61
C PRO A 404 -0.02 5.63 -27.88
N ARG A 405 0.82 6.17 -27.00
CA ARG A 405 2.25 5.93 -26.91
C ARG A 405 2.69 6.05 -25.45
N LEU A 406 3.30 5.02 -24.90
CA LEU A 406 3.82 5.00 -23.54
C LEU A 406 5.09 5.85 -23.46
N ASP A 407 5.23 6.67 -22.43
CA ASP A 407 6.48 7.37 -22.15
C ASP A 407 7.50 6.38 -21.56
N PRO A 408 8.77 6.34 -22.03
CA PRO A 408 9.81 5.47 -21.47
C PRO A 408 9.99 5.55 -19.95
N ARG A 409 9.75 6.71 -19.32
CA ARG A 409 9.82 6.84 -17.85
C ARG A 409 8.76 6.01 -17.12
N HIS A 410 7.73 5.56 -17.83
CA HIS A 410 6.65 4.73 -17.33
C HIS A 410 6.84 3.25 -17.64
N ALA A 411 7.96 2.82 -18.23
CA ALA A 411 8.24 1.43 -18.57
C ALA A 411 8.02 0.48 -17.36
N ASP A 412 8.44 0.91 -16.18
CA ASP A 412 8.37 0.11 -14.94
C ASP A 412 7.22 0.54 -14.00
N THR A 413 6.41 1.53 -14.36
CA THR A 413 5.25 1.91 -13.55
C THR A 413 4.14 0.87 -13.69
N PHE A 414 3.65 0.34 -12.57
CA PHE A 414 2.54 -0.60 -12.57
C PHE A 414 1.24 0.02 -13.11
N VAL A 415 0.44 -0.77 -13.83
CA VAL A 415 -0.78 -0.27 -14.46
C VAL A 415 -1.82 0.17 -13.43
N GLU A 416 -1.92 -0.53 -12.29
CA GLU A 416 -2.81 -0.15 -11.19
C GLU A 416 -2.52 1.26 -10.65
N ALA A 417 -1.26 1.71 -10.68
CA ALA A 417 -0.87 3.01 -10.16
C ALA A 417 -1.47 4.14 -11.01
N PHE A 418 -1.49 3.97 -12.34
CA PHE A 418 -2.17 4.90 -13.25
C PHE A 418 -3.68 4.94 -13.00
N TYR A 419 -4.34 3.78 -12.94
CA TYR A 419 -5.78 3.73 -12.70
C TYR A 419 -6.18 4.23 -11.30
N ALA A 420 -5.30 4.10 -10.31
CA ALA A 420 -5.51 4.62 -8.95
C ALA A 420 -5.10 6.08 -8.75
N GLN A 421 -4.55 6.76 -9.78
CA GLN A 421 -3.95 8.09 -9.66
C GLN A 421 -2.80 8.16 -8.63
N ASN A 422 -2.17 7.03 -8.33
CA ASN A 422 -1.09 6.89 -7.37
C ASN A 422 0.27 6.96 -8.08
N VAL A 423 0.55 8.12 -8.68
CA VAL A 423 1.77 8.41 -9.42
C VAL A 423 2.48 9.61 -8.78
N ALA A 424 3.82 9.64 -8.90
CA ALA A 424 4.66 10.62 -8.20
C ALA A 424 4.47 12.05 -8.69
N PHE A 425 4.19 12.25 -9.99
CA PHE A 425 4.13 13.57 -10.60
C PHE A 425 2.74 13.90 -11.14
N ALA A 426 2.35 15.17 -11.08
CA ALA A 426 1.03 15.63 -11.52
C ALA A 426 0.80 15.42 -13.02
N GLN A 427 1.84 15.58 -13.84
CA GLN A 427 1.80 15.33 -15.28
C GLN A 427 1.56 13.86 -15.67
N ASP A 428 1.70 12.93 -14.72
CA ASP A 428 1.51 11.49 -14.94
C ASP A 428 0.10 11.03 -14.52
N LYS A 429 -0.76 11.97 -14.10
CA LYS A 429 -2.15 11.71 -13.73
C LYS A 429 -3.03 11.75 -14.98
N PHE A 430 -3.40 10.57 -15.46
CA PHE A 430 -4.33 10.38 -16.56
C PHE A 430 -5.71 10.01 -16.03
N THR A 431 -6.77 10.67 -16.47
CA THR A 431 -8.13 10.28 -16.03
C THR A 431 -8.45 8.84 -16.46
N LYS A 432 -9.30 8.15 -15.69
CA LYS A 432 -9.74 6.77 -16.03
C LYS A 432 -10.36 6.73 -17.42
N ASP A 433 -11.18 7.73 -17.77
CA ASP A 433 -11.83 7.83 -19.07
C ASP A 433 -10.82 7.96 -20.23
N GLN A 434 -9.72 8.70 -20.04
CA GLN A 434 -8.66 8.79 -21.05
C GLN A 434 -7.98 7.45 -21.28
N LEU A 435 -7.64 6.73 -20.20
CA LEU A 435 -7.00 5.41 -20.30
C LEU A 435 -7.95 4.41 -20.97
N LEU A 436 -9.21 4.34 -20.54
CA LEU A 436 -10.23 3.45 -21.12
C LEU A 436 -10.54 3.78 -22.59
N ALA A 437 -10.58 5.08 -22.95
CA ALA A 437 -10.76 5.50 -24.34
C ALA A 437 -9.56 5.11 -25.23
N SER A 438 -8.35 5.04 -24.68
CA SER A 438 -7.19 4.47 -25.38
C SER A 438 -7.36 2.96 -25.57
N VAL A 439 -7.75 2.22 -24.52
CA VAL A 439 -7.95 0.76 -24.60
C VAL A 439 -9.00 0.39 -25.65
N SER A 440 -10.14 1.09 -25.66
CA SER A 440 -11.24 0.84 -26.62
C SER A 440 -10.86 1.01 -28.09
N ARG A 441 -9.79 1.76 -28.38
CA ARG A 441 -9.30 2.04 -29.74
C ARG A 441 -7.92 1.43 -29.99
N ALA A 442 -7.45 0.58 -29.08
CA ALA A 442 -6.13 0.00 -29.17
C ALA A 442 -5.98 -0.78 -30.48
N THR A 443 -4.83 -0.61 -31.13
CA THR A 443 -4.48 -1.35 -32.35
C THR A 443 -3.31 -2.27 -32.08
N ARG A 444 -3.12 -3.28 -32.94
CA ARG A 444 -1.97 -4.17 -32.82
C ARG A 444 -0.64 -3.41 -32.84
N SER A 445 -0.49 -2.43 -33.72
CA SER A 445 0.71 -1.59 -33.81
C SER A 445 0.99 -0.84 -32.51
N GLN A 446 -0.06 -0.27 -31.88
CA GLN A 446 0.07 0.42 -30.60
C GLN A 446 0.57 -0.53 -29.50
N ILE A 447 0.03 -1.75 -29.43
CA ILE A 447 0.48 -2.76 -28.44
C ILE A 447 1.95 -3.11 -28.67
N GLU A 448 2.37 -3.31 -29.91
CA GLU A 448 3.75 -3.63 -30.27
C GLU A 448 4.73 -2.50 -29.91
N ASP A 449 4.38 -1.26 -30.19
CA ASP A 449 5.23 -0.11 -29.90
C ASP A 449 5.36 0.14 -28.39
N ASN A 450 4.26 0.01 -27.65
CA ASN A 450 4.29 0.14 -26.19
C ASN A 450 4.98 -1.06 -25.53
N TRP A 451 4.85 -2.28 -26.08
CA TRP A 451 5.59 -3.45 -25.61
C TRP A 451 7.10 -3.21 -25.65
N LYS A 452 7.64 -2.68 -26.76
CA LYS A 452 9.08 -2.35 -26.88
C LYS A 452 9.57 -1.46 -25.75
N ILE A 453 8.72 -0.55 -25.26
CA ILE A 453 9.04 0.34 -24.16
C ILE A 453 8.97 -0.39 -22.82
N ILE A 454 7.89 -1.15 -22.58
CA ILE A 454 7.70 -1.92 -21.34
C ILE A 454 8.79 -2.97 -21.15
N SER A 455 9.23 -3.63 -22.22
CA SER A 455 10.17 -4.75 -22.16
C SER A 455 11.64 -4.32 -22.11
N ALA A 456 11.94 -3.07 -22.44
CA ALA A 456 13.32 -2.60 -22.59
C ALA A 456 14.08 -2.52 -21.26
N SER A 457 13.40 -2.25 -20.15
CA SER A 457 14.04 -2.11 -18.84
C SER A 457 14.68 -3.40 -18.31
N ALA A 458 14.21 -4.57 -18.78
CA ALA A 458 14.75 -5.87 -18.42
C ALA A 458 15.08 -6.74 -19.65
N GLY A 459 15.71 -6.14 -20.64
CA GLY A 459 16.32 -6.83 -21.80
C GLY A 459 15.34 -7.20 -22.90
N ASN A 460 14.24 -7.92 -22.58
CA ASN A 460 13.13 -8.26 -23.49
C ASN A 460 11.87 -8.72 -22.73
N THR A 461 11.74 -8.37 -21.45
CA THR A 461 10.60 -8.71 -20.61
C THR A 461 10.24 -7.52 -19.72
N PRO A 462 9.01 -7.40 -19.21
CA PRO A 462 8.70 -6.40 -18.19
C PRO A 462 9.50 -6.69 -16.91
N ALA A 463 10.10 -5.66 -16.29
CA ALA A 463 10.96 -5.81 -15.12
C ALA A 463 10.31 -6.61 -13.95
N PHE A 464 9.01 -6.44 -13.74
CA PHE A 464 8.26 -7.09 -12.66
C PHE A 464 7.47 -8.33 -13.09
N TYR A 465 7.46 -8.67 -14.39
CA TYR A 465 6.76 -9.83 -14.92
C TYR A 465 7.66 -10.64 -15.88
N PRO A 466 8.72 -11.28 -15.36
CA PRO A 466 9.78 -11.89 -16.17
C PRO A 466 9.32 -13.11 -16.99
N ASN A 467 8.12 -13.63 -16.76
CA ASN A 467 7.53 -14.76 -17.52
C ASN A 467 6.65 -14.30 -18.69
N VAL A 468 6.38 -12.99 -18.82
CA VAL A 468 5.60 -12.46 -19.95
C VAL A 468 6.50 -12.39 -21.19
N ARG A 469 5.95 -12.78 -22.33
CA ARG A 469 6.63 -12.75 -23.64
C ARG A 469 5.79 -12.00 -24.65
N ALA A 470 6.44 -11.47 -25.68
CA ALA A 470 5.82 -10.63 -26.70
C ALA A 470 4.69 -11.39 -27.41
N GLU A 471 4.97 -12.62 -27.85
CA GLU A 471 4.03 -13.51 -28.53
C GLU A 471 2.76 -13.78 -27.71
N HIS A 472 2.86 -13.81 -26.38
CA HIS A 472 1.71 -14.02 -25.51
C HIS A 472 0.85 -12.75 -25.38
N VAL A 473 1.47 -11.57 -25.23
CA VAL A 473 0.76 -10.27 -25.20
C VAL A 473 -0.02 -10.07 -26.49
N PHE A 474 0.65 -10.38 -27.59
CA PHE A 474 0.18 -10.28 -28.95
C PHE A 474 -0.97 -11.26 -29.24
N GLY A 475 -0.78 -12.54 -28.94
CA GLY A 475 -1.79 -13.56 -29.12
C GLY A 475 -3.04 -13.31 -28.27
N LEU A 476 -2.87 -12.88 -27.02
CA LEU A 476 -4.01 -12.54 -26.17
C LEU A 476 -4.78 -11.31 -26.69
N PHE A 477 -4.08 -10.28 -27.18
CA PHE A 477 -4.74 -9.12 -27.79
C PHE A 477 -5.53 -9.51 -29.05
N GLU A 478 -4.99 -10.39 -29.89
CA GLU A 478 -5.69 -10.90 -31.07
C GLU A 478 -6.94 -11.71 -30.68
N ALA A 479 -6.87 -12.49 -29.60
CA ALA A 479 -8.01 -13.27 -29.11
C ALA A 479 -9.12 -12.37 -28.54
N LEU A 480 -8.77 -11.41 -27.67
CA LEU A 480 -9.72 -10.51 -27.02
C LEU A 480 -10.28 -9.43 -27.96
N GLY A 481 -9.40 -8.78 -28.73
CA GLY A 481 -9.69 -7.50 -29.37
C GLY A 481 -9.84 -6.34 -28.36
N SER A 482 -9.99 -5.12 -28.88
CA SER A 482 -10.15 -3.91 -28.06
C SER A 482 -11.43 -3.91 -27.24
N ASP A 483 -12.52 -4.45 -27.79
CA ASP A 483 -13.85 -4.42 -27.16
C ASP A 483 -13.87 -5.22 -25.86
N ARG A 484 -13.38 -6.47 -25.89
CA ARG A 484 -13.29 -7.31 -24.68
C ARG A 484 -12.22 -6.80 -23.71
N LEU A 485 -11.13 -6.23 -24.23
CA LEU A 485 -10.08 -5.67 -23.39
C LEU A 485 -10.56 -4.44 -22.62
N VAL A 486 -11.37 -3.56 -23.23
CA VAL A 486 -11.90 -2.39 -22.52
C VAL A 486 -12.94 -2.79 -21.46
N GLU A 487 -13.73 -3.83 -21.67
CA GLU A 487 -14.62 -4.37 -20.63
C GLU A 487 -13.83 -4.84 -19.40
N ILE A 488 -12.74 -5.58 -19.60
CA ILE A 488 -11.82 -5.97 -18.52
C ILE A 488 -11.24 -4.74 -17.83
N ALA A 489 -10.70 -3.79 -18.62
CA ALA A 489 -10.06 -2.60 -18.10
C ALA A 489 -11.03 -1.72 -17.31
N ASN A 490 -12.31 -1.64 -17.72
CA ASN A 490 -13.34 -0.86 -17.03
C ASN A 490 -13.65 -1.43 -15.64
N VAL A 491 -13.79 -2.77 -15.52
CA VAL A 491 -13.96 -3.41 -14.20
C VAL A 491 -12.69 -3.23 -13.34
N PHE A 492 -11.51 -3.41 -13.94
CA PHE A 492 -10.23 -3.18 -13.26
C PHE A 492 -10.10 -1.74 -12.74
N ALA A 493 -10.53 -0.75 -13.53
CA ALA A 493 -10.48 0.67 -13.17
C ALA A 493 -11.29 1.03 -11.93
N ALA A 494 -12.31 0.23 -11.58
CA ALA A 494 -13.13 0.45 -10.40
C ALA A 494 -12.35 0.19 -9.09
N ALA A 495 -11.47 -0.82 -9.08
CA ALA A 495 -10.72 -1.23 -7.89
C ALA A 495 -9.32 -1.78 -8.26
N PRO A 496 -8.42 -0.96 -8.82
CA PRO A 496 -7.18 -1.43 -9.46
C PRO A 496 -6.23 -2.13 -8.49
N TYR A 497 -6.13 -1.68 -7.24
CA TYR A 497 -5.29 -2.34 -6.23
C TYR A 497 -5.89 -3.65 -5.68
N ASP A 498 -7.21 -3.79 -5.71
CA ASP A 498 -7.89 -5.03 -5.30
C ASP A 498 -7.87 -6.11 -6.40
N LEU A 499 -7.84 -5.67 -7.66
CA LEU A 499 -7.92 -6.50 -8.87
C LEU A 499 -6.58 -6.70 -9.62
N ARG A 500 -5.49 -6.11 -9.12
CA ARG A 500 -4.13 -6.41 -9.63
C ARG A 500 -3.61 -7.79 -9.26
N SER A 501 -4.29 -8.49 -8.34
CA SER A 501 -3.86 -9.78 -7.80
C SER A 501 -4.98 -10.80 -7.81
N GLY A 502 -4.63 -12.09 -7.85
CA GLY A 502 -5.60 -13.18 -7.92
C GLY A 502 -6.03 -13.56 -9.34
N TRP A 503 -5.32 -13.09 -10.36
CA TRP A 503 -5.51 -13.58 -11.73
C TRP A 503 -5.11 -15.05 -11.79
N PRO A 504 -5.87 -15.92 -12.48
CA PRO A 504 -5.54 -17.33 -12.58
C PRO A 504 -4.16 -17.57 -13.20
N ASP A 505 -3.48 -18.64 -12.78
CA ASP A 505 -2.10 -18.94 -13.16
C ASP A 505 -1.91 -18.98 -14.69
N LEU A 506 -2.88 -19.57 -15.38
CA LEU A 506 -2.89 -19.70 -16.84
C LEU A 506 -3.91 -18.76 -17.48
N THR A 507 -3.46 -18.04 -18.50
CA THR A 507 -4.33 -17.38 -19.48
C THR A 507 -4.16 -18.08 -20.81
N LEU A 508 -5.24 -18.65 -21.33
CA LEU A 508 -5.26 -19.49 -22.53
C LEU A 508 -6.17 -18.88 -23.59
N TRP A 509 -5.85 -19.07 -24.86
CA TRP A 509 -6.71 -18.68 -25.97
C TRP A 509 -6.68 -19.67 -27.13
N LYS A 510 -7.79 -19.74 -27.87
CA LYS A 510 -7.96 -20.54 -29.08
C LYS A 510 -8.91 -19.81 -30.02
N GLY A 511 -8.36 -19.17 -31.06
CA GLY A 511 -9.11 -18.21 -31.87
C GLY A 511 -9.56 -17.02 -31.02
N LYS A 512 -10.87 -16.74 -30.97
CA LYS A 512 -11.47 -15.68 -30.16
C LYS A 512 -11.90 -16.12 -28.75
N SER A 513 -11.77 -17.41 -28.44
CA SER A 513 -12.09 -17.94 -27.11
C SER A 513 -10.92 -17.72 -26.17
N VAL A 514 -11.18 -17.15 -25.00
CA VAL A 514 -10.19 -16.95 -23.92
C VAL A 514 -10.67 -17.70 -22.69
N ARG A 515 -9.77 -18.49 -22.09
CA ARG A 515 -10.01 -19.28 -20.89
C ARG A 515 -8.95 -18.95 -19.83
N PHE A 516 -9.38 -18.86 -18.58
CA PHE A 516 -8.49 -18.69 -17.44
C PHE A 516 -8.51 -19.94 -16.57
N VAL A 517 -7.34 -20.44 -16.18
CA VAL A 517 -7.23 -21.66 -15.37
C VAL A 517 -6.35 -21.40 -14.14
N GLU A 518 -6.93 -21.64 -12.97
CA GLU A 518 -6.21 -21.63 -11.70
C GLU A 518 -5.71 -23.05 -11.41
N VAL A 519 -4.39 -23.25 -11.35
CA VAL A 519 -3.74 -24.53 -11.16
C VAL A 519 -3.55 -24.80 -9.67
N LYS A 520 -3.86 -26.02 -9.23
CA LYS A 520 -3.70 -26.43 -7.83
C LYS A 520 -3.02 -27.77 -7.71
N ALA A 521 -1.82 -27.77 -7.13
CA ALA A 521 -1.15 -28.98 -6.68
C ALA A 521 -1.84 -29.55 -5.41
N PRO A 522 -1.60 -30.83 -5.06
CA PRO A 522 -2.31 -31.48 -3.94
C PRO A 522 -2.22 -30.78 -2.58
N SER A 523 -1.13 -30.04 -2.33
CA SER A 523 -0.90 -29.29 -1.08
C SER A 523 -1.51 -27.89 -1.07
N ASP A 524 -2.02 -27.40 -2.21
CA ASP A 524 -2.37 -26.00 -2.36
C ASP A 524 -3.72 -25.64 -1.74
N SER A 525 -3.91 -24.33 -1.59
CA SER A 525 -5.20 -23.76 -1.20
C SER A 525 -5.58 -22.62 -2.14
N PHE A 526 -6.88 -22.42 -2.29
CA PHE A 526 -7.42 -21.32 -3.08
C PHE A 526 -7.34 -20.02 -2.27
N HIS A 527 -6.77 -18.96 -2.83
CA HIS A 527 -6.56 -17.68 -2.15
C HIS A 527 -7.80 -16.77 -2.26
N ALA A 528 -7.99 -15.85 -1.30
CA ALA A 528 -9.16 -14.97 -1.29
C ALA A 528 -9.16 -13.99 -2.47
N SER A 529 -7.97 -13.52 -2.90
CA SER A 529 -7.84 -12.68 -4.10
C SER A 529 -8.30 -13.37 -5.37
N GLN A 530 -8.03 -14.68 -5.51
CA GLN A 530 -8.48 -15.48 -6.65
C GLN A 530 -10.00 -15.55 -6.72
N ALA A 531 -10.65 -15.84 -5.59
CA ALA A 531 -12.11 -15.90 -5.52
C ALA A 531 -12.75 -14.55 -5.85
N ARG A 532 -12.18 -13.46 -5.34
CA ARG A 532 -12.63 -12.10 -5.62
C ARG A 532 -12.50 -11.76 -7.10
N LEU A 533 -11.33 -12.00 -7.71
CA LEU A 533 -11.10 -11.66 -9.11
C LEU A 533 -12.02 -12.46 -10.04
N ILE A 534 -12.16 -13.78 -9.79
CA ILE A 534 -13.03 -14.65 -10.59
C ILE A 534 -14.49 -14.19 -10.49
N SER A 535 -14.99 -13.98 -9.27
CA SER A 535 -16.40 -13.61 -9.04
C SER A 535 -16.77 -12.19 -9.45
N LYS A 536 -15.81 -11.25 -9.48
CA LYS A 536 -16.05 -9.83 -9.76
C LYS A 536 -15.71 -9.41 -11.17
N LEU A 537 -14.76 -10.08 -11.81
CA LEU A 537 -14.28 -9.71 -13.14
C LEU A 537 -14.56 -10.82 -14.15
N LEU A 538 -14.02 -12.02 -13.93
CA LEU A 538 -14.03 -13.04 -15.00
C LEU A 538 -15.43 -13.60 -15.28
N LEU A 539 -16.14 -14.04 -14.24
CA LEU A 539 -17.49 -14.62 -14.40
C LEU A 539 -18.54 -13.58 -14.86
N PRO A 540 -18.60 -12.36 -14.29
CA PRO A 540 -19.56 -11.35 -14.76
C PRO A 540 -19.34 -10.91 -16.22
N LEU A 541 -18.09 -10.96 -16.70
CA LEU A 541 -17.76 -10.70 -18.10
C LEU A 541 -17.97 -11.92 -19.00
N GLY A 542 -18.39 -13.07 -18.45
CA GLY A 542 -18.71 -14.29 -19.21
C GLY A 542 -17.49 -15.04 -19.74
N PHE A 543 -16.32 -14.92 -19.11
CA PHE A 543 -15.15 -15.72 -19.48
C PHE A 543 -15.28 -17.18 -19.04
N ASP A 544 -14.67 -18.08 -19.80
CA ASP A 544 -14.47 -19.47 -19.39
C ASP A 544 -13.40 -19.51 -18.30
N VAL A 545 -13.75 -20.05 -17.13
CA VAL A 545 -12.87 -20.14 -15.97
C VAL A 545 -12.90 -21.56 -15.44
N GLY A 546 -11.71 -22.12 -15.19
CA GLY A 546 -11.54 -23.46 -14.64
C GLY A 546 -10.56 -23.50 -13.46
N LEU A 547 -10.71 -24.56 -12.66
CA LEU A 547 -9.72 -24.98 -11.67
C LEU A 547 -9.07 -26.27 -12.17
N GLY A 548 -7.77 -26.20 -12.47
CA GLY A 548 -6.94 -27.35 -12.84
C GLY A 548 -6.36 -28.05 -11.61
N GLU A 549 -6.99 -29.13 -11.16
CA GLU A 549 -6.48 -29.97 -10.08
C GLU A 549 -5.37 -30.90 -10.61
N VAL A 550 -4.14 -30.67 -10.17
CA VAL A 550 -3.01 -31.52 -10.54
C VAL A 550 -2.96 -32.75 -9.65
N ARG A 551 -2.92 -33.92 -10.28
CA ARG A 551 -2.73 -35.22 -9.63
C ARG A 551 -1.46 -35.88 -10.16
N PRO A 552 -0.59 -36.42 -9.27
CA PRO A 552 0.54 -37.22 -9.71
C PRO A 552 0.07 -38.43 -10.53
N ARG A 553 0.71 -38.69 -11.66
CA ARG A 553 0.63 -39.98 -12.34
C ARG A 553 1.25 -41.03 -11.42
N SER A 554 0.52 -42.13 -11.25
CA SER A 554 0.95 -43.33 -10.54
C SER A 554 2.08 -44.04 -11.25
#